data_AF-A0A6I9R7R2-F1
#
_entry.id   AF-A0A6I9R7R2-F1
#
_cell.length_a   1.000
_cell.length_b   1.000
_cell.length_c   1.000
_cell.angle_alpha   90.00
_cell.angle_beta   90.00
_cell.angle_gamma   90.00
#
_symmetry.space_group_name_H-M   'P 1'
#
loop_
_entity.id
_entity.type
_entity.pdbx_description
1 polymer ?
#
loop_
_entity_poly.entity_id
_entity_poly.type
_entity_poly.pdbx_seq_one_letter_code
_entity_poly.pdbx_strand_id
1 'polypeptide(L)'
;MEVERLGCMNSFVDQGSVESCRYFLARRTVLEMLRDRGYPIPAEQINLTLDEFRSEYGESPDRNRLSLSYSLSSQPNNKVHVIFCGTEPVKLAVIREIYMQVGKENLYGLILILQSKMTSKAREAIKDIFKFKVETFHITELLVNITKHVLKPRHDVLTEEEKQKLLKKYNVEDSQCGACSSICTLSL
;
A
#
# COMPACT_ATOMS: atom_id res chain seq x y z
N MET A 1 0.52 33.91 -23.00
CA MET A 1 -0.21 32.70 -23.41
C MET A 1 0.81 31.79 -24.03
N GLU A 2 1.44 30.92 -23.25
CA GLU A 2 2.24 29.81 -23.76
C GLU A 2 2.43 28.80 -22.61
N VAL A 3 2.17 27.55 -22.97
CA VAL A 3 1.92 26.40 -22.10
C VAL A 3 3.25 25.78 -21.71
N GLU A 4 3.61 25.83 -20.41
CA GLU A 4 4.74 25.08 -19.87
C GLU A 4 4.46 23.59 -19.96
N ARG A 5 5.11 22.94 -20.93
CA ARG A 5 5.21 21.49 -21.01
C ARG A 5 6.11 21.00 -19.88
N LEU A 6 5.53 20.25 -18.94
CA LEU A 6 6.25 19.43 -17.97
C LEU A 6 7.14 18.42 -18.72
N GLY A 7 8.40 18.79 -18.94
CA GLY A 7 9.47 17.89 -19.33
C GLY A 7 10.05 17.20 -18.11
N CYS A 8 9.33 16.23 -17.54
CA CYS A 8 9.88 15.38 -16.48
C CYS A 8 10.73 14.26 -17.07
N MET A 9 11.90 14.57 -17.61
CA MET A 9 12.96 13.57 -17.86
C MET A 9 14.36 14.18 -17.73
N ASN A 10 15.18 13.54 -16.89
CA ASN A 10 16.65 13.50 -16.91
C ASN A 10 17.47 14.74 -16.47
N SER A 11 17.87 14.74 -15.18
CA SER A 11 19.26 15.06 -14.81
C SER A 11 19.61 14.65 -13.37
N PHE A 12 19.45 13.38 -13.03
CA PHE A 12 20.38 12.71 -12.11
C PHE A 12 20.67 11.37 -12.77
N VAL A 13 21.89 11.24 -13.31
CA VAL A 13 22.36 9.99 -13.88
C VAL A 13 22.58 9.05 -12.71
N ASP A 14 21.50 8.37 -12.34
CA ASP A 14 21.51 7.34 -11.33
C ASP A 14 22.26 6.12 -11.89
N GLN A 15 23.49 5.89 -11.42
CA GLN A 15 24.35 4.79 -11.89
C GLN A 15 23.93 3.41 -11.35
N GLY A 16 22.93 3.35 -10.46
CA GLY A 16 22.49 2.10 -9.87
C GLY A 16 21.35 1.40 -10.62
N SER A 17 21.05 0.17 -10.22
CA SER A 17 20.00 -0.65 -10.84
C SER A 17 18.62 0.01 -10.77
N VAL A 18 17.91 0.03 -11.89
CA VAL A 18 16.52 0.52 -12.02
C VAL A 18 15.57 -0.19 -11.04
N GLU A 19 15.88 -1.43 -10.66
CA GLU A 19 15.07 -2.20 -9.71
C GLU A 19 15.17 -1.65 -8.28
N SER A 20 16.38 -1.28 -7.83
CA SER A 20 16.57 -0.67 -6.50
C SER A 20 15.75 0.61 -6.34
N CYS A 21 15.73 1.46 -7.37
CA CYS A 21 14.97 2.70 -7.39
C CYS A 21 13.45 2.43 -7.34
N ARG A 22 12.95 1.42 -8.06
CA ARG A 22 11.53 1.04 -8.02
C ARG A 22 11.09 0.58 -6.64
N TYR A 23 11.87 -0.30 -6.00
CA TYR A 23 11.57 -0.79 -4.66
C TYR A 23 11.65 0.33 -3.61
N PHE A 24 12.66 1.21 -3.73
CA PHE A 24 12.80 2.38 -2.87
C PHE A 24 11.56 3.29 -2.94
N LEU A 25 11.14 3.67 -4.16
CA LEU A 25 9.96 4.53 -4.35
C LEU A 25 8.69 3.86 -3.84
N ALA A 26 8.48 2.58 -4.17
CA ALA A 26 7.31 1.84 -3.71
C ALA A 26 7.27 1.72 -2.18
N ARG A 27 8.42 1.42 -1.55
CA ARG A 27 8.56 1.37 -0.09
C ARG A 27 8.23 2.71 0.56
N ARG A 28 8.76 3.80 0.02
CA ARG A 28 8.49 5.15 0.54
C ARG A 28 6.99 5.49 0.48
N THR A 29 6.34 5.23 -0.66
CA THR A 29 4.90 5.44 -0.81
C THR A 29 4.08 4.60 0.19
N VAL A 30 4.48 3.34 0.41
CA VAL A 30 3.82 2.45 1.38
C VAL A 30 3.98 2.97 2.81
N LEU A 31 5.17 3.42 3.18
CA LEU A 31 5.42 4.01 4.50
C LEU A 31 4.59 5.28 4.71
N GLU A 32 4.47 6.14 3.69
CA GLU A 32 3.59 7.30 3.69
C GLU A 32 2.12 6.87 3.87
N MET A 33 1.64 5.85 3.12
CA MET A 33 0.29 5.30 3.26
C MET A 33 0.00 4.72 4.65
N LEU A 34 0.98 4.03 5.25
CA LEU A 34 0.85 3.48 6.60
C LEU A 34 0.79 4.60 7.65
N ARG A 35 1.60 5.65 7.49
CA ARG A 35 1.54 6.83 8.36
C ARG A 35 0.18 7.51 8.28
N ASP A 36 -0.36 7.68 7.07
CA ASP A 36 -1.67 8.30 6.86
C ASP A 36 -2.82 7.46 7.46
N ARG A 37 -2.62 6.13 7.59
CA ARG A 37 -3.52 5.19 8.29
C ARG A 37 -3.36 5.19 9.81
N GLY A 38 -2.46 6.00 10.36
CA GLY A 38 -2.23 6.12 11.81
C GLY A 38 -1.23 5.13 12.40
N TYR A 39 -0.44 4.41 11.59
CA TYR A 39 0.65 3.58 12.11
C TYR A 39 1.85 4.45 12.53
N PRO A 40 2.57 4.09 13.61
CA PRO A 40 3.73 4.84 14.11
C PRO A 40 4.96 4.59 13.23
N ILE A 41 5.02 5.28 12.09
CA ILE A 41 6.16 5.20 11.18
C ILE A 41 7.14 6.35 11.46
N PRO A 42 8.42 6.08 11.81
CA PRO A 42 9.42 7.12 12.01
C PRO A 42 9.66 7.91 10.72
N ALA A 43 9.77 9.24 10.83
CA ALA A 43 10.04 10.11 9.69
C ALA A 43 11.38 9.80 9.00
N GLU A 44 12.36 9.31 9.76
CA GLU A 44 13.68 8.88 9.27
C GLU A 44 13.55 7.76 8.23
N GLN A 45 12.61 6.82 8.41
CA GLN A 45 12.38 5.73 7.45
C GLN A 45 11.74 6.23 6.15
N ILE A 46 10.99 7.32 6.20
CA ILE A 46 10.34 7.94 5.03
C ILE A 46 11.31 8.82 4.27
N ASN A 47 12.19 9.54 4.99
CA ASN A 47 13.15 10.48 4.45
C ASN A 47 14.48 9.83 4.04
N LEU A 48 14.60 8.52 4.21
CA LEU A 48 15.75 7.74 3.77
C LEU A 48 16.07 8.01 2.30
N THR A 49 17.35 8.18 1.98
CA THR A 49 17.81 8.46 0.62
C THR A 49 18.01 7.17 -0.18
N LEU A 50 18.05 7.28 -1.52
CA LEU A 50 18.27 6.12 -2.39
C LEU A 50 19.66 5.49 -2.15
N ASP A 51 20.67 6.31 -1.84
CA ASP A 51 22.03 5.84 -1.60
C ASP A 51 22.15 5.08 -0.27
N GLU A 52 21.47 5.54 0.77
CA GLU A 52 21.34 4.81 2.04
C GLU A 52 20.61 3.49 1.84
N PHE A 53 19.52 3.49 1.05
CA PHE A 53 18.79 2.27 0.73
C PHE A 53 19.68 1.25 0.01
N ARG A 54 20.49 1.69 -0.96
CA ARG A 54 21.43 0.81 -1.66
C ARG A 54 22.55 0.32 -0.75
N SER A 55 22.98 1.14 0.20
CA SER A 55 23.98 0.74 1.19
C SER A 55 23.45 -0.37 2.11
N GLU A 56 22.17 -0.33 2.47
CA GLU A 56 21.56 -1.31 3.39
C GLU A 56 21.06 -2.59 2.67
N TYR A 57 20.47 -2.45 1.48
CA TYR A 57 19.81 -3.55 0.76
C TYR A 57 20.55 -3.99 -0.51
N GLY A 58 21.56 -3.24 -0.96
CA GLY A 58 22.29 -3.51 -2.20
C GLY A 58 21.58 -3.01 -3.46
N GLU A 59 22.22 -3.23 -4.62
CA GLU A 59 21.66 -2.87 -5.93
C GLU A 59 20.51 -3.78 -6.38
N SER A 60 20.48 -5.02 -5.89
CA SER A 60 19.40 -5.98 -6.10
C SER A 60 18.82 -6.38 -4.73
N PRO A 61 17.89 -5.60 -4.18
CA PRO A 61 17.43 -5.79 -2.81
C PRO A 61 16.66 -7.10 -2.65
N ASP A 62 17.01 -7.86 -1.60
CA ASP A 62 16.30 -9.08 -1.24
C ASP A 62 14.88 -8.77 -0.79
N ARG A 63 13.90 -9.35 -1.50
CA ARG A 63 12.46 -9.14 -1.30
C ARG A 63 12.02 -9.47 0.13
N ASN A 64 12.60 -10.52 0.72
CA ASN A 64 12.29 -10.96 2.08
C ASN A 64 12.76 -9.94 3.12
N ARG A 65 13.91 -9.28 2.88
CA ARG A 65 14.45 -8.24 3.75
C ARG A 65 13.71 -6.91 3.61
N LEU A 66 13.00 -6.70 2.50
CA LEU A 66 12.14 -5.53 2.30
C LEU A 66 10.78 -5.65 2.99
N SER A 67 10.41 -6.83 3.53
CA SER A 67 9.15 -6.98 4.25
C SER A 67 9.10 -6.07 5.48
N LEU A 68 7.92 -5.49 5.72
CA LEU A 68 7.72 -4.53 6.81
C LEU A 68 6.61 -5.02 7.73
N SER A 69 6.77 -4.82 9.04
CA SER A 69 5.74 -5.13 10.03
C SER A 69 5.59 -3.97 10.98
N TYR A 70 4.38 -3.46 11.13
CA TYR A 70 4.08 -2.42 12.11
C TYR A 70 2.82 -2.77 12.89
N SER A 71 2.84 -2.51 14.19
CA SER A 71 1.66 -2.58 15.04
C SER A 71 1.11 -1.18 15.28
N LEU A 72 -0.21 -1.04 15.33
CA LEU A 72 -0.84 0.22 15.64
C LEU A 72 -0.50 0.65 17.08
N SER A 73 -0.18 1.93 17.30
CA SER A 73 0.14 2.47 18.63
C SER A 73 -0.97 2.25 19.66
N SER A 74 -2.22 2.35 19.20
CA SER A 74 -3.40 2.25 20.07
C SER A 74 -3.81 0.81 20.38
N GLN A 75 -3.45 -0.16 19.53
CA GLN A 75 -3.86 -1.57 19.66
C GLN A 75 -2.73 -2.49 19.16
N PRO A 76 -1.95 -3.11 20.06
CA PRO A 76 -0.80 -3.92 19.67
C PRO A 76 -1.18 -5.19 18.87
N ASN A 77 -2.42 -5.66 19.01
CA ASN A 77 -2.96 -6.77 18.21
C ASN A 77 -3.26 -6.38 16.76
N ASN A 78 -3.35 -5.09 16.44
CA ASN A 78 -3.60 -4.65 15.08
C ASN A 78 -2.28 -4.48 14.33
N LYS A 79 -1.66 -5.62 14.03
CA LYS A 79 -0.43 -5.69 13.25
C LYS A 79 -0.75 -5.70 11.75
N VAL A 80 -0.10 -4.81 11.00
CA VAL A 80 -0.09 -4.85 9.55
C VAL A 80 1.26 -5.38 9.07
N HIS A 81 1.21 -6.29 8.11
CA HIS A 81 2.40 -6.82 7.47
C HIS A 81 2.39 -6.44 5.99
N VAL A 82 3.54 -6.03 5.47
CA VAL A 82 3.73 -5.68 4.07
C VAL A 82 4.77 -6.60 3.47
N ILE A 83 4.42 -7.25 2.36
CA ILE A 83 5.31 -8.16 1.64
C ILE A 83 5.47 -7.69 0.19
N PHE A 84 6.73 -7.64 -0.24
CA PHE A 84 7.10 -7.37 -1.63
C PHE A 84 7.21 -8.69 -2.39
N CYS A 85 6.35 -8.88 -3.39
CA CYS A 85 6.43 -9.99 -4.32
C CYS A 85 7.41 -9.67 -5.45
N GLY A 86 8.00 -10.73 -6.00
CA GLY A 86 8.98 -10.62 -7.07
C GLY A 86 8.42 -10.33 -8.46
N THR A 87 9.34 -10.35 -9.43
CA THR A 87 9.07 -10.27 -10.87
C THR A 87 8.28 -11.48 -11.39
N GLU A 88 8.27 -12.59 -10.67
CA GLU A 88 7.56 -13.80 -11.08
C GLU A 88 6.05 -13.69 -10.83
N PRO A 89 5.22 -14.35 -11.67
CA PRO A 89 3.79 -14.42 -11.45
C PRO A 89 3.49 -15.05 -10.09
N VAL A 90 2.64 -14.41 -9.30
CA VAL A 90 2.25 -14.96 -7.98
C VAL A 90 1.37 -16.19 -8.20
N LYS A 91 1.93 -17.34 -7.80
CA LYS A 91 1.31 -18.67 -7.83
C LYS A 91 0.84 -19.06 -6.44
N LEU A 92 0.06 -20.15 -6.37
CA LEU A 92 -0.43 -20.71 -5.11
C LEU A 92 0.70 -21.07 -4.12
N ALA A 93 1.85 -21.53 -4.62
CA ALA A 93 3.00 -21.88 -3.78
C ALA A 93 3.47 -20.67 -2.96
N VAL A 94 3.63 -19.51 -3.61
CA VAL A 94 4.07 -18.27 -2.97
C VAL A 94 3.07 -17.80 -1.90
N ILE A 95 1.77 -17.93 -2.16
CA ILE A 95 0.74 -17.58 -1.17
C ILE A 95 0.82 -18.48 0.08
N ARG A 96 1.10 -19.77 -0.11
CA ARG A 96 1.30 -20.71 1.00
C ARG A 96 2.58 -20.39 1.78
N GLU A 97 3.66 -20.05 1.10
CA GLU A 97 4.90 -19.61 1.74
C GLU A 97 4.68 -18.34 2.58
N ILE A 98 3.96 -17.35 2.03
CA ILE A 98 3.57 -16.13 2.75
C ILE A 98 2.75 -16.47 4.00
N TYR A 99 1.78 -17.38 3.89
CA TYR A 99 0.99 -17.82 5.04
C TYR A 99 1.87 -18.49 6.11
N MET A 100 2.86 -19.28 5.71
CA MET A 100 3.82 -19.88 6.65
C MET A 100 4.74 -18.85 7.29
N GLN A 101 5.17 -17.83 6.55
CA GLN A 101 6.03 -16.75 7.04
C GLN A 101 5.32 -15.85 8.04
N VAL A 102 4.04 -15.53 7.79
CA VAL A 102 3.19 -14.78 8.73
C VAL A 102 2.90 -15.60 10.00
N GLY A 103 2.96 -16.93 9.90
CA GLY A 103 2.75 -17.83 11.02
C GLY A 103 1.33 -17.74 11.58
N LYS A 104 1.15 -18.18 12.83
CA LYS A 104 -0.13 -18.08 13.56
C LYS A 104 -0.40 -16.68 14.13
N GLU A 105 0.42 -15.68 13.78
CA GLU A 105 0.18 -14.32 14.24
C GLU A 105 -1.11 -13.81 13.60
N ASN A 106 -2.04 -13.37 14.44
CA ASN A 106 -3.30 -12.83 13.98
C ASN A 106 -3.05 -11.39 13.51
N LEU A 107 -2.74 -11.22 12.23
CA LEU A 107 -2.61 -9.91 11.61
C LEU A 107 -3.98 -9.28 11.40
N TYR A 108 -4.07 -7.98 11.60
CA TYR A 108 -5.27 -7.22 11.24
C TYR A 108 -5.38 -7.02 9.72
N GLY A 109 -4.23 -6.88 9.05
CA GLY A 109 -4.19 -6.74 7.62
C GLY A 109 -2.85 -7.15 7.00
N LEU A 110 -2.90 -7.56 5.75
CA LEU A 110 -1.73 -7.89 4.94
C LEU A 110 -1.76 -7.07 3.65
N ILE A 111 -0.65 -6.45 3.31
CA ILE A 111 -0.47 -5.69 2.09
C ILE A 111 0.54 -6.44 1.21
N LEU A 112 0.10 -6.84 0.02
CA LEU A 112 0.94 -7.52 -0.96
C LEU A 112 1.26 -6.58 -2.11
N ILE A 113 2.55 -6.36 -2.35
CA ILE A 113 3.03 -5.50 -3.44
C ILE A 113 3.51 -6.39 -4.58
N LEU A 114 2.77 -6.36 -5.68
CA LEU A 114 2.95 -7.23 -6.84
C LEU A 114 3.73 -6.50 -7.93
N GLN A 115 4.78 -7.11 -8.48
CA GLN A 115 5.47 -6.58 -9.67
C GLN A 115 4.92 -7.18 -10.98
N SER A 116 4.34 -8.36 -10.89
CA SER A 116 3.76 -9.11 -12.00
C SER A 116 2.30 -9.47 -11.72
N LYS A 117 1.63 -10.00 -12.74
CA LYS A 117 0.24 -10.46 -12.61
C LYS A 117 0.13 -11.61 -11.61
N MET A 118 -0.94 -11.58 -10.83
CA MET A 118 -1.34 -12.68 -9.96
C MET A 118 -2.28 -13.64 -10.69
N THR A 119 -2.08 -14.94 -10.47
CA THR A 119 -2.92 -16.00 -11.07
C THR A 119 -4.31 -16.00 -10.43
N SER A 120 -5.38 -16.33 -11.17
CA SER A 120 -6.75 -16.42 -10.62
C SER A 120 -6.83 -17.37 -9.41
N LYS A 121 -6.18 -18.52 -9.49
CA LYS A 121 -6.05 -19.49 -8.38
C LYS A 121 -5.40 -18.91 -7.13
N ALA A 122 -4.41 -18.03 -7.30
CA ALA A 122 -3.74 -17.38 -6.17
C ALA A 122 -4.66 -16.34 -5.52
N ARG A 123 -5.45 -15.60 -6.32
CA ARG A 123 -6.44 -14.64 -5.82
C ARG A 123 -7.55 -15.32 -5.02
N GLU A 124 -8.01 -16.48 -5.48
CA GLU A 124 -9.02 -17.28 -4.79
C GLU A 124 -8.46 -17.83 -3.47
N ALA A 125 -7.26 -18.40 -3.51
CA ALA A 125 -6.59 -18.89 -2.31
C ALA A 125 -6.35 -17.82 -1.24
N ILE A 126 -6.15 -16.56 -1.62
CA ILE A 126 -6.04 -15.46 -0.64
C ILE A 126 -7.34 -15.34 0.17
N LYS A 127 -8.50 -15.44 -0.48
CA LYS A 127 -9.81 -15.36 0.19
C LYS A 127 -10.07 -16.57 1.09
N ASP A 128 -9.62 -17.74 0.67
CA ASP A 128 -9.85 -18.99 1.40
C ASP A 128 -8.90 -19.15 2.61
N ILE A 129 -7.65 -18.72 2.46
CA ILE A 129 -6.59 -18.92 3.46
C ILE A 129 -6.60 -17.80 4.51
N PHE A 130 -6.74 -16.54 4.08
CA PHE A 130 -6.66 -15.40 4.98
C PHE A 130 -8.06 -15.00 5.44
N LYS A 131 -8.30 -15.11 6.75
CA LYS A 131 -9.55 -14.69 7.40
C LYS A 131 -9.63 -13.19 7.65
N PHE A 132 -8.54 -12.46 7.40
CA PHE A 132 -8.42 -11.02 7.61
C PHE A 132 -8.26 -10.28 6.27
N LYS A 133 -8.28 -8.95 6.32
CA LYS A 133 -8.23 -8.11 5.11
C LYS A 133 -6.86 -8.20 4.42
N VAL A 134 -6.86 -8.63 3.14
CA VAL A 134 -5.66 -8.64 2.29
C VAL A 134 -5.82 -7.61 1.17
N GLU A 135 -4.91 -6.65 1.10
CA GLU A 135 -4.84 -5.62 0.05
C GLU A 135 -3.71 -5.94 -0.92
N THR A 136 -3.97 -5.88 -2.23
CA THR A 136 -2.95 -6.11 -3.26
C THR A 136 -2.73 -4.84 -4.07
N PHE A 137 -1.49 -4.36 -4.16
CA PHE A 137 -1.11 -3.20 -4.97
C PHE A 137 -0.09 -3.59 -6.04
N HIS A 138 -0.17 -2.99 -7.22
CA HIS A 138 0.88 -3.17 -8.21
C HIS A 138 2.02 -2.19 -7.95
N ILE A 139 3.28 -2.63 -8.07
CA ILE A 139 4.45 -1.77 -7.81
C ILE A 139 4.41 -0.52 -8.68
N THR A 140 3.94 -0.62 -9.92
CA THR A 140 3.82 0.51 -10.86
C THR A 140 2.85 1.58 -10.38
N GLU A 141 1.82 1.21 -9.61
CA GLU A 141 0.87 2.16 -9.01
C GLU A 141 1.49 2.91 -7.83
N LEU A 142 2.47 2.30 -7.17
CA LEU A 142 3.19 2.86 -6.02
C LEU A 142 4.41 3.71 -6.42
N LEU A 143 4.88 3.58 -7.66
CA LEU A 143 6.01 4.38 -8.19
C LEU A 143 5.68 5.87 -8.25
N VAL A 144 4.42 6.20 -8.54
CA VAL A 144 3.92 7.56 -8.51
C VAL A 144 3.07 7.68 -7.26
N ASN A 145 3.52 8.46 -6.28
CA ASN A 145 2.70 8.70 -5.11
C ASN A 145 1.46 9.52 -5.52
N ILE A 146 0.34 8.83 -5.73
CA ILE A 146 -0.92 9.39 -6.21
C ILE A 146 -1.48 10.44 -5.22
N THR A 147 -1.07 10.44 -3.95
CA THR A 147 -1.51 11.47 -2.98
C THR A 147 -0.88 12.84 -3.23
N LYS A 148 0.16 12.94 -4.06
CA LYS A 148 0.80 14.21 -4.46
C LYS A 148 0.35 14.69 -5.85
N HIS A 149 -0.29 13.83 -6.65
CA HIS A 149 -0.95 14.25 -7.88
C HIS A 149 -2.31 14.88 -7.52
N VAL A 150 -2.33 16.22 -7.55
CA VAL A 150 -3.38 17.27 -7.52
C VAL A 150 -4.89 16.92 -7.54
N LEU A 151 -5.36 15.68 -7.74
CA LEU A 151 -6.79 15.36 -7.91
C LEU A 151 -7.22 14.07 -7.19
N LYS A 152 -6.88 13.90 -5.92
CA LYS A 152 -7.63 12.98 -5.04
C LYS A 152 -8.08 13.71 -3.77
N PRO A 153 -9.39 13.95 -3.58
CA PRO A 153 -9.90 14.42 -2.30
C PRO A 153 -9.50 13.41 -1.21
N ARG A 154 -9.02 13.90 -0.07
CA ARG A 154 -8.79 13.04 1.11
C ARG A 154 -10.11 12.31 1.42
N HIS A 155 -10.09 10.99 1.36
CA HIS A 155 -11.24 10.17 1.73
C HIS A 155 -11.06 9.81 3.21
N ASP A 156 -11.60 10.65 4.08
CA ASP A 156 -11.68 10.36 5.50
C ASP A 156 -12.83 9.35 5.72
N VAL A 157 -12.55 8.26 6.43
CA VAL A 157 -13.58 7.29 6.81
C VAL A 157 -14.45 7.95 7.88
N LEU A 158 -15.63 8.42 7.47
CA LEU A 158 -16.60 9.04 8.36
C LEU A 158 -17.11 8.02 9.38
N THR A 159 -17.13 8.41 10.65
CA THR A 159 -17.80 7.64 11.70
C THR A 159 -19.33 7.74 11.53
N GLU A 160 -20.07 6.75 12.05
CA GLU A 160 -21.54 6.70 11.91
C GLU A 160 -22.24 7.95 12.46
N GLU A 161 -21.67 8.56 13.51
CA GLU A 161 -22.14 9.80 14.11
C GLU A 161 -21.95 11.02 13.20
N GLU A 162 -20.82 11.09 12.49
CA GLU A 162 -20.52 12.14 11.51
C GLU A 162 -21.36 11.97 10.24
N LYS A 163 -21.60 10.72 9.83
CA LYS A 163 -22.50 10.38 8.73
C LYS A 163 -23.92 10.88 9.02
N GLN A 164 -24.47 10.62 10.21
CA GLN A 164 -25.80 11.08 10.60
C GLN A 164 -25.90 12.61 10.72
N LYS A 165 -24.84 13.28 11.22
CA LYS A 165 -24.78 14.75 11.26
C LYS A 165 -24.76 15.35 9.85
N LEU A 166 -24.05 14.74 8.90
CA LEU A 166 -24.03 15.19 7.50
C LEU A 166 -25.36 14.96 6.79
N LEU A 167 -25.99 13.80 6.99
CA LEU A 167 -27.33 13.49 6.47
C LEU A 167 -28.36 14.52 6.93
N LYS A 168 -28.32 14.89 8.23
CA LYS A 168 -29.19 15.95 8.79
C LYS A 168 -28.86 17.35 8.27
N LYS A 169 -27.59 17.66 8.02
CA LYS A 169 -27.16 19.00 7.55
C LYS A 169 -27.52 19.26 6.09
N TYR A 170 -27.46 18.24 5.24
CA TYR A 170 -27.77 18.36 3.81
C TYR A 170 -29.20 17.93 3.45
N ASN A 171 -29.96 17.36 4.39
CA ASN A 171 -31.36 16.94 4.20
C ASN A 171 -31.56 16.01 2.98
N VAL A 172 -30.61 15.09 2.78
CA VAL A 172 -30.58 14.14 1.65
C VAL A 172 -30.87 12.74 2.18
N GLU A 173 -31.72 11.99 1.48
CA GLU A 173 -31.95 10.55 1.74
C GLU A 173 -30.83 9.70 1.09
N ASP A 174 -30.46 8.59 1.74
CA ASP A 174 -29.37 7.67 1.33
C ASP A 174 -29.43 7.26 -0.16
N SER A 175 -30.64 7.28 -0.75
CA SER A 175 -30.97 6.94 -2.13
C SER A 175 -30.32 7.83 -3.22
N GLN A 176 -29.84 9.02 -2.89
CA GLN A 176 -29.28 9.98 -3.87
C GLN A 176 -27.75 10.10 -3.87
N CYS A 177 -27.05 9.35 -3.02
CA CYS A 177 -25.58 9.33 -3.02
C CYS A 177 -25.05 8.38 -4.12
N GLY A 178 -25.14 8.85 -5.37
CA GLY A 178 -24.65 8.13 -6.54
C GLY A 178 -23.13 7.93 -6.50
N ALA A 179 -22.71 6.66 -6.43
CA ALA A 179 -21.35 6.17 -6.69
C ALA A 179 -20.34 6.06 -5.52
N CYS A 180 -20.77 5.96 -4.26
CA CYS A 180 -19.86 5.56 -3.16
C CYS A 180 -20.28 4.29 -2.39
N SER A 181 -21.39 3.62 -2.76
CA SER A 181 -21.85 2.42 -2.07
C SER A 181 -20.93 1.19 -2.23
N SER A 182 -20.01 1.19 -3.19
CA SER A 182 -19.05 0.09 -3.39
C SER A 182 -17.82 0.17 -2.48
N ILE A 183 -17.59 1.30 -1.81
CA ILE A 183 -16.42 1.51 -0.94
C ILE A 183 -16.74 1.21 0.54
N CYS A 184 -18.02 1.21 0.94
CA CYS A 184 -18.44 0.98 2.33
C CYS A 184 -18.78 -0.47 2.71
N THR A 185 -18.82 -1.43 1.78
CA THR A 185 -19.18 -2.83 2.10
C THR A 185 -17.98 -3.76 2.37
N LEU A 186 -16.81 -3.23 2.69
CA LEU A 186 -15.62 -4.02 3.03
C LEU A 186 -14.98 -3.56 4.35
N SER A 187 -15.79 -3.53 5.41
CA SER A 187 -15.34 -3.67 6.80
C SER A 187 -16.53 -4.08 7.68
N LEU A 188 -16.91 -5.35 7.59
CA LEU A 188 -17.45 -6.16 8.69
C LEU A 188 -16.83 -7.55 8.57
#